data_AF-A0A9Q1A992-F1
#
_entry.id   AF-A0A9Q1A992-F1
#
_cell.length_a   1.000
_cell.length_b   1.000
_cell.length_c   1.000
_cell.angle_alpha   90.00
_cell.angle_beta   90.00
_cell.angle_gamma   90.00
#
_symmetry.space_group_name_H-M   'P 1'
#
loop_
_entity.id
_entity.type
_entity.pdbx_description
1 polymer ?
#
loop_
_entity_poly.entity_id
_entity_poly.type
_entity_poly.pdbx_seq_one_letter_code
_entity_poly.pdbx_strand_id
1 'polypeptide(L)'
;MGELVVDKHVKYILSVEKRKDSFESVVLEHLRMNGAYWGLTTLDLLGKLGALDSNEVIQWIMKCQHESGGFAGNIGHDPHLLYTLSAVQVLALFDKLNVLDADKVANYISGLQNEDGSFSGDEWGEVDTRFSYLAICCLSILHRLDKMNVEKAVNYIASCKNVDGGFGCTPGGESHAGQIFCCVGALAITGSLHHVDKDLLGWWLCERQVKSGGLNGRPEKLPDVCYSWWVLSSLIMIDRVHWIDKDKLVKFILNCQDTENGGISDRPEDAVDVFHTYFGVAGLSLLEYPGLKAIDPAHALPVDVVNRIFFQKYTNISSRIHNLQNPLPTLTRRLFLPSVSGIWDALTGGNNNPREAVMAIRRGMLLFRQGDVLGSLVEFDKAIELDTRQKAYLWQRGLSLYYVDRFEEGAEQFPNRSQLYGVDEARKRFLEVGRDPRPVMREALSMFKDGGDPEKFATAFSNGQENEYFYASLYAGLYHEAQKEPEAAKVQIIAACRSPYGQRSDDYMASLAKVHCLCRNWSSD
;
A
#
# COMPACT_ATOMS: atom_id res chain seq x y z
N MET A 1 5.43 16.80 -22.15
CA MET A 1 4.45 15.75 -21.77
C MET A 1 3.19 16.49 -21.36
N GLY A 2 1.98 16.02 -21.70
CA GLY A 2 0.75 16.66 -21.20
C GLY A 2 0.70 16.58 -19.67
N GLU A 3 0.13 17.58 -19.02
CA GLU A 3 -0.15 17.53 -17.57
C GLU A 3 -1.52 16.90 -17.33
N LEU A 4 -1.77 16.42 -16.11
CA LEU A 4 -3.09 15.94 -15.71
C LEU A 4 -4.07 17.11 -15.58
N VAL A 5 -5.18 17.11 -16.34
CA VAL A 5 -6.17 18.20 -16.30
C VAL A 5 -7.18 18.05 -15.14
N VAL A 6 -6.68 18.14 -13.90
CA VAL A 6 -7.43 17.89 -12.65
C VAL A 6 -8.81 18.56 -12.63
N ASP A 7 -8.89 19.87 -12.87
CA ASP A 7 -10.15 20.62 -12.79
C ASP A 7 -11.19 20.15 -13.82
N LYS A 8 -10.72 19.67 -14.98
CA LYS A 8 -11.59 19.10 -16.02
C LYS A 8 -12.15 17.76 -15.58
N HIS A 9 -11.32 16.88 -14.99
CA HIS A 9 -11.77 15.59 -14.46
C HIS A 9 -12.80 15.75 -13.33
N VAL A 10 -12.57 16.70 -12.43
CA VAL A 10 -13.53 17.05 -11.37
C VAL A 10 -14.85 17.51 -11.98
N LYS A 11 -14.81 18.44 -12.94
CA LYS A 11 -16.01 18.92 -13.63
C LYS A 11 -16.74 17.80 -14.37
N TYR A 12 -16.00 16.91 -15.03
CA TYR A 12 -16.54 15.74 -15.73
C TYR A 12 -17.34 14.85 -14.77
N ILE A 13 -16.74 14.43 -13.65
CA ILE A 13 -17.40 13.56 -12.66
C ILE A 13 -18.67 14.22 -12.10
N LEU A 14 -18.58 15.50 -11.72
CA LEU A 14 -19.74 16.26 -11.21
C LEU A 14 -20.83 16.45 -12.27
N SER A 15 -20.48 16.44 -13.56
CA SER A 15 -21.46 16.53 -14.65
C SER A 15 -22.21 15.23 -14.91
N VAL A 16 -21.58 14.08 -14.63
CA VAL A 16 -22.21 12.76 -14.77
C VAL A 16 -23.28 12.60 -13.69
N GLU A 17 -23.00 13.04 -12.47
CA GLU A 17 -23.98 13.04 -11.37
C GLU A 17 -25.26 13.80 -11.74
N LYS A 18 -25.15 14.92 -12.46
CA LYS A 18 -26.30 15.77 -12.84
C LYS A 18 -27.12 15.22 -14.02
N ARG A 19 -26.60 14.26 -14.79
CA ARG A 19 -27.23 13.74 -16.02
C ARG A 19 -28.03 12.45 -15.74
N LYS A 20 -28.91 12.48 -14.73
CA LYS A 20 -29.66 11.29 -14.29
C LYS A 20 -30.68 10.77 -15.32
N ASP A 21 -31.12 11.62 -16.25
CA ASP A 21 -32.17 11.29 -17.24
C ASP A 21 -31.63 10.98 -18.66
N SER A 22 -30.31 10.82 -18.83
CA SER A 22 -29.75 10.46 -20.15
C SER A 22 -29.93 8.98 -20.46
N PHE A 23 -29.87 8.61 -21.75
CA PHE A 23 -29.91 7.21 -22.18
C PHE A 23 -28.79 6.39 -21.51
N GLU A 24 -27.59 6.95 -21.45
CA GLU A 24 -26.42 6.33 -20.79
C GLU A 24 -26.69 6.09 -19.31
N SER A 25 -27.31 7.05 -18.61
CA SER A 25 -27.66 6.90 -17.19
C SER A 25 -28.63 5.74 -16.96
N VAL A 26 -29.58 5.53 -17.87
CA VAL A 26 -30.57 4.43 -17.79
C VAL A 26 -29.90 3.08 -18.06
N VAL A 27 -29.10 2.94 -19.12
CA VAL A 27 -28.46 1.65 -19.44
C VAL A 27 -27.38 1.25 -18.42
N LEU A 28 -26.78 2.22 -17.72
CA LEU A 28 -25.81 2.01 -16.65
C LEU A 28 -26.43 1.94 -15.25
N GLU A 29 -27.75 1.97 -15.14
CA GLU A 29 -28.44 1.97 -13.83
C GLU A 29 -28.05 0.76 -12.98
N HIS A 30 -27.89 -0.40 -13.61
CA HIS A 30 -27.52 -1.65 -12.94
C HIS A 30 -26.16 -1.61 -12.22
N LEU A 31 -25.25 -0.71 -12.59
CA LEU A 31 -23.91 -0.58 -12.00
C LEU A 31 -23.68 0.76 -11.29
N ARG A 32 -24.75 1.50 -10.97
CA ARG A 32 -24.68 2.85 -10.43
C ARG A 32 -23.91 2.93 -9.10
N MET A 33 -24.01 1.92 -8.24
CA MET A 33 -23.20 1.79 -7.01
C MET A 33 -21.69 1.74 -7.30
N ASN A 34 -21.26 0.98 -8.31
CA ASN A 34 -19.86 0.97 -8.70
C ASN A 34 -19.45 2.31 -9.33
N GLY A 35 -20.31 2.91 -10.16
CA GLY A 35 -20.11 4.24 -10.73
C GLY A 35 -19.90 5.32 -9.66
N ALA A 36 -20.70 5.28 -8.59
CA ALA A 36 -20.54 6.16 -7.44
C ALA A 36 -19.18 5.93 -6.75
N TYR A 37 -18.80 4.67 -6.50
CA TYR A 37 -17.48 4.35 -5.95
C TYR A 37 -16.32 4.89 -6.81
N TRP A 38 -16.34 4.68 -8.12
CA TRP A 38 -15.29 5.16 -9.03
C TRP A 38 -15.22 6.69 -9.04
N GLY A 39 -16.35 7.37 -9.20
CA GLY A 39 -16.39 8.84 -9.23
C GLY A 39 -15.94 9.47 -7.90
N LEU A 40 -16.46 8.96 -6.78
CA LEU A 40 -16.17 9.49 -5.44
C LEU A 40 -14.73 9.23 -5.02
N THR A 41 -14.21 8.03 -5.30
CA THR A 41 -12.80 7.73 -5.01
C THR A 41 -11.88 8.62 -5.84
N THR A 42 -12.22 8.85 -7.12
CA THR A 42 -11.46 9.79 -7.96
C THR A 42 -11.48 11.21 -7.40
N LEU A 43 -12.64 11.70 -6.96
CA LEU A 43 -12.72 13.01 -6.32
C LEU A 43 -11.88 13.07 -5.03
N ASP A 44 -11.83 12.01 -4.23
CA ASP A 44 -10.98 11.99 -3.04
C ASP A 44 -9.49 12.00 -3.38
N LEU A 45 -9.05 11.22 -4.37
CA LEU A 45 -7.66 11.21 -4.86
C LEU A 45 -7.22 12.59 -5.36
N LEU A 46 -8.15 13.36 -5.92
CA LEU A 46 -7.95 14.74 -6.39
C LEU A 46 -8.15 15.80 -5.29
N GLY A 47 -8.46 15.40 -4.05
CA GLY A 47 -8.69 16.31 -2.92
C GLY A 47 -9.98 17.13 -3.03
N LYS A 48 -10.97 16.64 -3.79
CA LYS A 48 -12.26 17.30 -4.09
C LYS A 48 -13.49 16.51 -3.64
N LEU A 49 -13.35 15.51 -2.77
CA LEU A 49 -14.50 14.74 -2.25
C LEU A 49 -15.57 15.64 -1.60
N GLY A 50 -15.15 16.72 -0.93
CA GLY A 50 -16.04 17.70 -0.30
C GLY A 50 -16.88 18.56 -1.26
N ALA A 51 -16.77 18.36 -2.58
CA ALA A 51 -17.62 19.03 -3.57
C ALA A 51 -19.05 18.46 -3.62
N LEU A 52 -19.30 17.32 -2.98
CA LEU A 52 -20.59 16.64 -2.95
C LEU A 52 -21.16 16.60 -1.53
N ASP A 53 -22.50 16.59 -1.42
CA ASP A 53 -23.17 16.38 -0.14
C ASP A 53 -23.11 14.90 0.25
N SER A 54 -22.28 14.59 1.24
CA SER A 54 -22.15 13.22 1.75
C SER A 54 -23.48 12.65 2.25
N ASN A 55 -24.39 13.47 2.78
CA ASN A 55 -25.65 12.97 3.34
C ASN A 55 -26.57 12.42 2.25
N GLU A 56 -26.64 13.09 1.10
CA GLU A 56 -27.44 12.63 -0.05
C GLU A 56 -26.94 11.27 -0.54
N VAL A 57 -25.61 11.13 -0.69
CA VAL A 57 -24.99 9.89 -1.14
C VAL A 57 -25.25 8.76 -0.15
N ILE A 58 -25.05 9.00 1.15
CA ILE A 58 -25.27 7.98 2.21
C ILE A 58 -26.75 7.55 2.23
N GLN A 59 -27.69 8.51 2.15
CA GLN A 59 -29.11 8.19 2.13
C GLN A 59 -29.49 7.32 0.93
N TRP A 60 -28.94 7.59 -0.25
CA TRP A 60 -29.15 6.77 -1.43
C TRP A 60 -28.54 5.37 -1.29
N ILE A 61 -27.31 5.27 -0.79
CA ILE A 61 -26.65 3.96 -0.54
C ILE A 61 -27.50 3.10 0.38
N MET A 62 -27.99 3.67 1.49
CA MET A 62 -28.81 2.90 2.45
C MET A 62 -30.14 2.43 1.87
N LYS A 63 -30.71 3.13 0.87
CA LYS A 63 -31.90 2.65 0.13
C LYS A 63 -31.60 1.49 -0.82
N CYS A 64 -30.34 1.25 -1.16
CA CYS A 64 -29.91 0.13 -1.98
C CYS A 64 -29.60 -1.14 -1.15
N GLN A 65 -29.68 -1.07 0.19
CA GLN A 65 -29.45 -2.24 1.03
C GLN A 65 -30.69 -3.13 1.08
N HIS A 66 -30.49 -4.43 0.89
CA HIS A 66 -31.55 -5.44 0.94
C HIS A 66 -31.73 -6.03 2.34
N GLU A 67 -32.85 -6.72 2.56
CA GLU A 67 -33.11 -7.42 3.81
C GLU A 67 -32.06 -8.48 4.13
N SER A 68 -31.48 -9.12 3.10
CA SER A 68 -30.39 -10.08 3.23
C SER A 68 -29.12 -9.49 3.85
N GLY A 69 -28.92 -8.18 3.75
CA GLY A 69 -27.72 -7.46 4.18
C GLY A 69 -26.83 -6.96 3.04
N GLY A 70 -26.93 -7.58 1.85
CA GLY A 70 -26.23 -7.16 0.65
C GLY A 70 -26.78 -5.85 0.06
N PHE A 71 -25.99 -5.21 -0.79
CA PHE A 71 -26.41 -4.01 -1.53
C PHE A 71 -26.61 -4.32 -3.00
N ALA A 72 -27.54 -3.60 -3.60
CA ALA A 72 -27.84 -3.64 -5.02
C ALA A 72 -27.14 -2.51 -5.80
N GLY A 73 -27.08 -2.65 -7.13
CA GLY A 73 -26.46 -1.68 -8.02
C GLY A 73 -27.21 -0.35 -8.10
N ASN A 74 -28.53 -0.37 -7.91
CA ASN A 74 -29.39 0.78 -7.66
C ASN A 74 -30.64 0.34 -6.88
N ILE A 75 -31.47 1.31 -6.49
CA ILE A 75 -32.76 1.06 -5.82
C ILE A 75 -33.64 0.16 -6.70
N GLY A 76 -34.15 -0.92 -6.11
CA GLY A 76 -35.05 -1.87 -6.80
C GLY A 76 -34.35 -2.96 -7.62
N HIS A 77 -33.01 -3.03 -7.57
CA HIS A 77 -32.23 -4.11 -8.17
C HIS A 77 -31.85 -5.17 -7.12
N ASP A 78 -31.37 -6.32 -7.58
CA ASP A 78 -30.95 -7.41 -6.70
C ASP A 78 -29.59 -7.15 -6.03
N PRO A 79 -29.38 -7.65 -4.79
CA PRO A 79 -28.12 -7.50 -4.09
C PRO A 79 -27.02 -8.42 -4.65
N HIS A 80 -25.78 -7.91 -4.73
CA HIS A 80 -24.62 -8.66 -5.21
C HIS A 80 -23.35 -8.22 -4.48
N LEU A 81 -22.35 -9.11 -4.36
CA LEU A 81 -21.02 -8.77 -3.81
C LEU A 81 -20.34 -7.55 -4.47
N LEU A 82 -20.51 -7.32 -5.77
CA LEU A 82 -19.94 -6.19 -6.51
C LEU A 82 -20.40 -4.85 -5.92
N TYR A 83 -21.70 -4.72 -5.70
CA TYR A 83 -22.30 -3.50 -5.18
C TYR A 83 -22.13 -3.41 -3.66
N THR A 84 -22.13 -4.55 -2.97
CA THR A 84 -21.88 -4.61 -1.52
C THR A 84 -20.51 -4.06 -1.15
N LEU A 85 -19.44 -4.49 -1.84
CA LEU A 85 -18.11 -3.91 -1.60
C LEU A 85 -18.11 -2.40 -1.92
N SER A 86 -18.67 -2.00 -3.07
CA SER A 86 -18.66 -0.59 -3.49
C SER A 86 -19.40 0.32 -2.51
N ALA A 87 -20.54 -0.12 -1.97
CA ALA A 87 -21.28 0.58 -0.93
C ALA A 87 -20.43 0.76 0.33
N VAL A 88 -19.78 -0.31 0.80
CA VAL A 88 -18.89 -0.27 1.98
C VAL A 88 -17.69 0.63 1.74
N GLN A 89 -17.09 0.60 0.55
CA GLN A 89 -15.97 1.47 0.18
C GLN A 89 -16.40 2.95 0.16
N VAL A 90 -17.56 3.29 -0.41
CA VAL A 90 -18.04 4.68 -0.40
C VAL A 90 -18.33 5.16 1.03
N LEU A 91 -18.95 4.33 1.86
CA LEU A 91 -19.17 4.66 3.27
C LEU A 91 -17.83 4.81 4.02
N ALA A 92 -16.81 4.02 3.68
CA ALA A 92 -15.47 4.20 4.21
C ALA A 92 -14.86 5.55 3.81
N LEU A 93 -14.97 5.98 2.54
CA LEU A 93 -14.48 7.28 2.07
C LEU A 93 -15.03 8.43 2.93
N PHE A 94 -16.33 8.41 3.21
CA PHE A 94 -17.01 9.44 4.00
C PHE A 94 -16.87 9.29 5.52
N ASP A 95 -16.16 8.27 6.01
CA ASP A 95 -16.05 7.96 7.44
C ASP A 95 -17.41 7.66 8.10
N LYS A 96 -18.21 6.83 7.41
CA LYS A 96 -19.60 6.52 7.77
C LYS A 96 -19.89 5.03 7.81
N LEU A 97 -18.87 4.19 8.02
CA LEU A 97 -19.07 2.75 8.22
C LEU A 97 -19.98 2.45 9.43
N ASN A 98 -20.07 3.36 10.40
CA ASN A 98 -20.91 3.22 11.59
C ASN A 98 -22.42 3.24 11.32
N VAL A 99 -22.86 3.61 10.11
CA VAL A 99 -24.29 3.53 9.73
C VAL A 99 -24.71 2.11 9.35
N LEU A 100 -23.74 1.21 9.13
CA LEU A 100 -23.99 -0.17 8.77
C LEU A 100 -24.15 -1.04 10.01
N ASP A 101 -25.09 -1.99 9.93
CA ASP A 101 -24.97 -3.23 10.69
C ASP A 101 -23.91 -4.12 10.00
N ALA A 102 -22.67 -4.03 10.51
CA ALA A 102 -21.53 -4.76 9.96
C ALA A 102 -21.72 -6.29 10.02
N ASP A 103 -22.41 -6.81 11.06
CA ASP A 103 -22.66 -8.24 11.18
C ASP A 103 -23.72 -8.70 10.18
N LYS A 104 -24.72 -7.87 9.88
CA LYS A 104 -25.70 -8.17 8.81
C LYS A 104 -25.04 -8.27 7.44
N VAL A 105 -24.17 -7.33 7.08
CA VAL A 105 -23.41 -7.37 5.82
C VAL A 105 -22.47 -8.57 5.81
N ALA A 106 -21.79 -8.85 6.92
CA ALA A 106 -20.88 -9.98 7.01
C ALA A 106 -21.60 -11.34 6.88
N ASN A 107 -22.80 -11.46 7.47
CA ASN A 107 -23.62 -12.67 7.35
C ASN A 107 -24.04 -12.92 5.89
N TYR A 108 -24.48 -11.89 5.17
CA TYR A 108 -24.75 -11.99 3.72
C TYR A 108 -23.53 -12.53 2.96
N ILE A 109 -22.36 -11.92 3.16
CA ILE A 109 -21.13 -12.33 2.47
C ILE A 109 -20.74 -13.77 2.83
N SER A 110 -20.80 -14.13 4.12
CA SER A 110 -20.45 -15.48 4.58
C SER A 110 -21.37 -16.56 4.02
N GLY A 111 -22.66 -16.24 3.81
CA GLY A 111 -23.64 -17.15 3.20
C GLY A 111 -23.37 -17.43 1.71
N LEU A 112 -22.52 -16.64 1.06
CA LEU A 112 -22.11 -16.83 -0.33
C LEU A 112 -20.82 -17.66 -0.47
N GLN A 113 -20.20 -18.07 0.64
CA GLN A 113 -19.05 -18.96 0.60
C GLN A 113 -19.49 -20.40 0.31
N ASN A 114 -18.96 -20.99 -0.77
CA ASN A 114 -19.22 -22.37 -1.17
C ASN A 114 -18.36 -23.37 -0.38
N GLU A 115 -18.70 -24.66 -0.44
CA GLU A 115 -18.03 -25.73 0.32
C GLU A 115 -16.53 -25.86 0.02
N ASP A 116 -16.13 -25.59 -1.23
CA ASP A 116 -14.74 -25.63 -1.72
C ASP A 116 -13.93 -24.38 -1.35
N GLY A 117 -14.56 -23.38 -0.74
CA GLY A 117 -13.95 -22.11 -0.35
C GLY A 117 -14.15 -20.97 -1.35
N SER A 118 -14.66 -21.25 -2.54
CA SER A 118 -15.02 -20.23 -3.52
C SER A 118 -16.18 -19.37 -3.03
N PHE A 119 -16.44 -18.26 -3.72
CA PHE A 119 -17.58 -17.39 -3.43
C PHE A 119 -18.47 -17.27 -4.64
N SER A 120 -19.78 -17.35 -4.40
CA SER A 120 -20.81 -16.99 -5.35
C SER A 120 -21.03 -15.48 -5.35
N GLY A 121 -21.32 -14.88 -6.51
CA GLY A 121 -21.56 -13.44 -6.62
C GLY A 121 -22.83 -12.97 -5.88
N ASP A 122 -23.85 -13.81 -5.92
CA ASP A 122 -25.16 -13.69 -5.31
C ASP A 122 -25.79 -15.10 -5.14
N GLU A 123 -27.10 -15.18 -4.92
CA GLU A 123 -27.82 -16.44 -4.71
C GLU A 123 -27.91 -17.35 -5.96
N TRP A 124 -27.57 -16.85 -7.15
CA TRP A 124 -27.68 -17.59 -8.41
C TRP A 124 -26.43 -18.42 -8.75
N GLY A 125 -25.37 -18.31 -7.94
CA GLY A 125 -24.29 -19.29 -7.91
C GLY A 125 -23.20 -19.14 -8.97
N GLU A 126 -23.06 -17.97 -9.62
CA GLU A 126 -21.86 -17.69 -10.44
C GLU A 126 -20.61 -17.71 -9.54
N VAL A 127 -19.61 -18.51 -9.90
CA VAL A 127 -18.34 -18.59 -9.18
C VAL A 127 -17.23 -17.91 -9.97
N ASP A 128 -16.53 -16.98 -9.32
CA ASP A 128 -15.38 -16.27 -9.88
C ASP A 128 -14.42 -15.82 -8.76
N THR A 129 -13.11 -15.87 -9.02
CA THR A 129 -12.08 -15.35 -8.10
C THR A 129 -12.26 -13.86 -7.77
N ARG A 130 -12.90 -13.08 -8.65
CA ARG A 130 -13.38 -11.73 -8.35
C ARG A 130 -14.22 -11.73 -7.08
N PHE A 131 -15.18 -12.63 -6.93
CA PHE A 131 -16.07 -12.68 -5.77
C PHE A 131 -15.32 -13.06 -4.48
N SER A 132 -14.27 -13.88 -4.58
CA SER A 132 -13.38 -14.17 -3.46
C SER A 132 -12.66 -12.90 -2.97
N TYR A 133 -12.14 -12.09 -3.89
CA TYR A 133 -11.55 -10.78 -3.56
C TYR A 133 -12.57 -9.82 -2.94
N LEU A 134 -13.76 -9.70 -3.52
CA LEU A 134 -14.79 -8.78 -3.03
C LEU A 134 -15.21 -9.14 -1.61
N ALA A 135 -15.43 -10.43 -1.33
CA ALA A 135 -15.77 -10.93 -0.01
C ALA A 135 -14.67 -10.64 1.01
N ILE A 136 -13.42 -10.99 0.69
CA ILE A 136 -12.25 -10.76 1.56
C ILE A 136 -12.05 -9.28 1.83
N CYS A 137 -12.10 -8.43 0.80
CA CYS A 137 -11.87 -7.00 0.94
C CYS A 137 -12.97 -6.35 1.79
N CYS A 138 -14.23 -6.67 1.52
CA CYS A 138 -15.37 -6.11 2.25
C CYS A 138 -15.33 -6.51 3.74
N LEU A 139 -15.13 -7.80 4.03
CA LEU A 139 -15.00 -8.29 5.41
C LEU A 139 -13.75 -7.75 6.12
N SER A 140 -12.67 -7.48 5.39
CA SER A 140 -11.48 -6.83 5.95
C SER A 140 -11.80 -5.40 6.40
N ILE A 141 -12.44 -4.60 5.55
CA ILE A 141 -12.85 -3.21 5.86
C ILE A 141 -13.81 -3.18 7.07
N LEU A 142 -14.70 -4.17 7.19
CA LEU A 142 -15.67 -4.28 8.29
C LEU A 142 -15.10 -4.93 9.56
N HIS A 143 -13.83 -5.36 9.58
CA HIS A 143 -13.23 -6.13 10.68
C HIS A 143 -14.06 -7.39 11.03
N ARG A 144 -14.43 -8.17 9.99
CA ARG A 144 -15.29 -9.36 10.09
C ARG A 144 -14.79 -10.57 9.27
N LEU A 145 -13.49 -10.64 8.98
CA LEU A 145 -12.93 -11.82 8.29
C LEU A 145 -13.12 -13.14 9.06
N ASP A 146 -13.38 -13.08 10.38
CA ASP A 146 -13.74 -14.23 11.22
C ASP A 146 -15.07 -14.90 10.83
N LYS A 147 -15.92 -14.22 10.05
CA LYS A 147 -17.22 -14.73 9.61
C LYS A 147 -17.16 -15.71 8.44
N MET A 148 -15.99 -15.87 7.83
CA MET A 148 -15.78 -16.80 6.71
C MET A 148 -14.63 -17.76 6.99
N ASN A 149 -14.58 -18.88 6.27
CA ASN A 149 -13.44 -19.77 6.29
C ASN A 149 -12.32 -19.22 5.40
N VAL A 150 -11.42 -18.43 6.00
CA VAL A 150 -10.29 -17.78 5.31
C VAL A 150 -9.35 -18.80 4.68
N GLU A 151 -9.07 -19.91 5.37
CA GLU A 151 -8.16 -20.95 4.87
C GLU A 151 -8.69 -21.58 3.59
N LYS A 152 -9.97 -21.97 3.57
CA LYS A 152 -10.61 -22.52 2.37
C LYS A 152 -10.63 -21.51 1.22
N ALA A 153 -10.93 -20.24 1.49
CA ALA A 153 -10.90 -19.20 0.45
C ALA A 153 -9.50 -19.02 -0.16
N VAL A 154 -8.46 -18.99 0.68
CA VAL A 154 -7.06 -18.92 0.23
C VAL A 154 -6.68 -20.16 -0.58
N ASN A 155 -7.07 -21.36 -0.13
CA ASN A 155 -6.81 -22.60 -0.85
C ASN A 155 -7.52 -22.64 -2.21
N TYR A 156 -8.75 -22.14 -2.31
CA TYR A 156 -9.46 -22.02 -3.58
C TYR A 156 -8.73 -21.08 -4.54
N ILE A 157 -8.36 -19.88 -4.09
CA ILE A 157 -7.57 -18.90 -4.87
C ILE A 157 -6.25 -19.53 -5.34
N ALA A 158 -5.53 -20.23 -4.45
CA ALA A 158 -4.29 -20.90 -4.80
C ALA A 158 -4.47 -22.00 -5.85
N SER A 159 -5.62 -22.67 -5.88
CA SER A 159 -5.93 -23.68 -6.91
C SER A 159 -6.26 -23.07 -8.29
N CYS A 160 -6.52 -21.76 -8.36
CA CYS A 160 -6.72 -21.01 -9.61
C CYS A 160 -5.40 -20.52 -10.25
N LYS A 161 -4.25 -20.82 -9.63
CA LYS A 161 -2.93 -20.45 -10.15
C LYS A 161 -2.55 -21.32 -11.37
N ASN A 162 -2.03 -20.67 -12.41
CA ASN A 162 -1.59 -21.29 -13.64
C ASN A 162 -0.07 -21.49 -13.71
N VAL A 163 0.38 -22.26 -14.71
CA VAL A 163 1.79 -22.57 -14.96
C VAL A 163 2.64 -21.34 -15.31
N ASP A 164 1.99 -20.27 -15.77
CA ASP A 164 2.62 -18.99 -16.09
C ASP A 164 2.69 -18.04 -14.87
N GLY A 165 2.30 -18.52 -13.68
CA GLY A 165 2.26 -17.76 -12.43
C GLY A 165 1.00 -16.92 -12.26
N GLY A 166 0.20 -16.74 -13.31
CA GLY A 166 -1.06 -15.99 -13.30
C GLY A 166 -2.22 -16.74 -12.67
N PHE A 167 -3.40 -16.11 -12.67
CA PHE A 167 -4.62 -16.64 -12.08
C PHE A 167 -5.82 -16.47 -13.02
N GLY A 168 -6.68 -17.49 -13.07
CA GLY A 168 -7.94 -17.48 -13.80
C GLY A 168 -9.16 -17.14 -12.95
N CYS A 169 -10.35 -17.14 -13.58
CA CYS A 169 -11.64 -16.92 -12.89
C CYS A 169 -12.03 -18.10 -12.00
N THR A 170 -11.63 -19.31 -12.38
CA THR A 170 -11.85 -20.58 -11.67
C THR A 170 -10.65 -21.50 -11.91
N PRO A 171 -10.51 -22.64 -11.22
CA PRO A 171 -9.43 -23.59 -11.47
C PRO A 171 -9.36 -24.02 -12.95
N GLY A 172 -8.21 -23.80 -13.57
CA GLY A 172 -7.99 -24.06 -15.00
C GLY A 172 -8.39 -22.92 -15.95
N GLY A 173 -8.94 -21.81 -15.44
CA GLY A 173 -9.23 -20.61 -16.25
C GLY A 173 -7.96 -19.89 -16.71
N GLU A 174 -7.99 -19.26 -17.89
CA GLU A 174 -6.87 -18.52 -18.47
C GLU A 174 -6.41 -17.36 -17.57
N SER A 175 -5.10 -17.17 -17.45
CA SER A 175 -4.50 -16.03 -16.75
C SER A 175 -4.92 -14.70 -17.37
N HIS A 176 -5.45 -13.79 -16.55
CA HIS A 176 -5.89 -12.47 -16.98
C HIS A 176 -5.61 -11.43 -15.90
N ALA A 177 -5.20 -10.22 -16.30
CA ALA A 177 -4.77 -9.17 -15.37
C ALA A 177 -5.82 -8.81 -14.31
N GLY A 178 -7.11 -8.80 -14.67
CA GLY A 178 -8.19 -8.53 -13.73
C GLY A 178 -8.32 -9.61 -12.65
N GLN A 179 -8.23 -10.88 -13.04
CA GLN A 179 -8.27 -12.03 -12.13
C GLN A 179 -7.01 -12.11 -11.27
N ILE A 180 -5.84 -11.79 -11.84
CA ILE A 180 -4.58 -11.68 -11.11
C ILE A 180 -4.68 -10.61 -10.03
N PHE A 181 -5.18 -9.42 -10.35
CA PHE A 181 -5.42 -8.36 -9.37
C PHE A 181 -6.30 -8.85 -8.22
N CYS A 182 -7.42 -9.51 -8.53
CA CYS A 182 -8.32 -10.03 -7.51
C CYS A 182 -7.63 -11.08 -6.62
N CYS A 183 -6.96 -12.06 -7.21
CA CYS A 183 -6.28 -13.13 -6.47
C CYS A 183 -5.13 -12.59 -5.61
N VAL A 184 -4.25 -11.78 -6.18
CA VAL A 184 -3.12 -11.19 -5.46
C VAL A 184 -3.59 -10.22 -4.39
N GLY A 185 -4.63 -9.42 -4.66
CA GLY A 185 -5.26 -8.53 -3.68
C GLY A 185 -5.83 -9.29 -2.48
N ALA A 186 -6.58 -10.36 -2.75
CA ALA A 186 -7.12 -11.24 -1.71
C ALA A 186 -6.00 -11.89 -0.87
N LEU A 187 -4.95 -12.40 -1.51
CA LEU A 187 -3.78 -12.97 -0.83
C LEU A 187 -3.01 -11.90 -0.03
N ALA A 188 -2.90 -10.68 -0.52
CA ALA A 188 -2.28 -9.57 0.21
C ALA A 188 -3.06 -9.20 1.48
N ILE A 189 -4.39 -9.08 1.38
CA ILE A 189 -5.26 -8.74 2.51
C ILE A 189 -5.25 -9.82 3.61
N THR A 190 -5.13 -11.08 3.20
CA THR A 190 -5.09 -12.24 4.10
C THR A 190 -3.69 -12.57 4.63
N GLY A 191 -2.63 -11.93 4.13
CA GLY A 191 -1.24 -12.24 4.52
C GLY A 191 -0.69 -13.51 3.86
N SER A 192 -1.30 -13.95 2.76
CA SER A 192 -1.07 -15.23 2.09
C SER A 192 -0.30 -15.12 0.77
N LEU A 193 0.48 -14.04 0.57
CA LEU A 193 1.28 -13.83 -0.64
C LEU A 193 2.39 -14.89 -0.86
N HIS A 194 2.66 -15.74 0.13
CA HIS A 194 3.60 -16.87 -0.01
C HIS A 194 3.11 -17.95 -0.99
N HIS A 195 1.84 -17.95 -1.39
CA HIS A 195 1.32 -18.79 -2.49
C HIS A 195 1.71 -18.28 -3.89
N VAL A 196 2.15 -17.02 -4.00
CA VAL A 196 2.51 -16.38 -5.26
C VAL A 196 4.00 -16.59 -5.54
N ASP A 197 4.30 -17.13 -6.72
CA ASP A 197 5.65 -17.05 -7.26
C ASP A 197 5.85 -15.64 -7.83
N LYS A 198 6.51 -14.79 -7.04
CA LYS A 198 6.62 -13.35 -7.33
C LYS A 198 7.43 -13.06 -8.60
N ASP A 199 8.43 -13.87 -8.91
CA ASP A 199 9.28 -13.64 -10.08
C ASP A 199 8.59 -14.14 -11.35
N LEU A 200 7.99 -15.33 -11.31
CA LEU A 200 7.25 -15.87 -12.44
C LEU A 200 6.05 -14.97 -12.79
N LEU A 201 5.24 -14.60 -11.79
CA LEU A 201 4.12 -13.69 -12.00
C LEU A 201 4.58 -12.29 -12.40
N GLY A 202 5.66 -11.79 -11.78
CA GLY A 202 6.25 -10.50 -12.12
C GLY A 202 6.63 -10.43 -13.60
N TRP A 203 7.17 -11.52 -14.16
CA TRP A 203 7.55 -11.59 -15.56
C TRP A 203 6.31 -11.56 -16.47
N TRP A 204 5.29 -12.36 -16.15
CA TRP A 204 4.04 -12.35 -16.90
C TRP A 204 3.38 -10.96 -16.94
N LEU A 205 3.41 -10.25 -15.79
CA LEU A 205 2.84 -8.92 -15.62
C LEU A 205 3.65 -7.83 -16.35
N CYS A 206 4.98 -7.85 -16.26
CA CYS A 206 5.78 -6.82 -16.94
C CYS A 206 5.71 -6.94 -18.47
N GLU A 207 5.56 -8.17 -19.00
CA GLU A 207 5.33 -8.43 -20.42
C GLU A 207 3.97 -7.92 -20.92
N ARG A 208 3.09 -7.42 -20.03
CA ARG A 208 1.88 -6.70 -20.45
C ARG A 208 2.18 -5.32 -21.02
N GLN A 209 3.37 -4.76 -20.76
CA GLN A 209 3.71 -3.43 -21.24
C GLN A 209 4.04 -3.45 -22.72
N VAL A 210 3.19 -2.81 -23.52
CA VAL A 210 3.39 -2.74 -24.98
C VAL A 210 4.21 -1.50 -25.36
N LYS A 211 4.60 -1.42 -26.64
CA LYS A 211 5.46 -0.33 -27.16
C LYS A 211 4.94 1.08 -26.88
N SER A 212 3.62 1.29 -26.81
CA SER A 212 3.02 2.58 -26.50
C SER A 212 3.17 3.01 -25.04
N GLY A 213 3.58 2.11 -24.15
CA GLY A 213 3.73 2.34 -22.71
C GLY A 213 2.59 1.79 -21.86
N GLY A 214 1.40 1.61 -22.45
CA GLY A 214 0.25 1.04 -21.79
C GLY A 214 0.39 -0.45 -21.52
N LEU A 215 -0.44 -0.96 -20.60
CA LEU A 215 -0.47 -2.37 -20.19
C LEU A 215 -1.74 -3.02 -20.76
N ASN A 216 -1.64 -4.26 -21.25
CA ASN A 216 -2.82 -5.03 -21.70
C ASN A 216 -3.22 -6.12 -20.67
N GLY A 217 -4.41 -6.70 -20.85
CA GLY A 217 -4.96 -7.65 -19.88
C GLY A 217 -4.40 -9.08 -20.00
N ARG A 218 -3.86 -9.43 -21.15
CA ARG A 218 -3.28 -10.75 -21.50
C ARG A 218 -2.55 -10.66 -22.85
N PRO A 219 -1.72 -11.66 -23.23
CA PRO A 219 -1.03 -11.66 -24.52
C PRO A 219 -1.95 -11.40 -25.72
N GLU A 220 -1.40 -10.75 -26.76
CA GLU A 220 -2.09 -10.42 -28.02
C GLU A 220 -3.33 -9.51 -27.89
N LYS A 221 -3.50 -8.80 -26.76
CA LYS A 221 -4.55 -7.78 -26.59
C LYS A 221 -4.01 -6.35 -26.64
N LEU A 222 -4.89 -5.41 -26.95
CA LEU A 222 -4.57 -3.98 -26.93
C LEU A 222 -4.37 -3.49 -25.48
N PRO A 223 -3.52 -2.46 -25.27
CA PRO A 223 -3.39 -1.83 -23.97
C PRO A 223 -4.66 -1.08 -23.59
N ASP A 224 -4.88 -0.94 -22.29
CA ASP A 224 -6.03 -0.27 -21.70
C ASP A 224 -5.63 0.41 -20.38
N VAL A 225 -6.24 1.55 -20.06
CA VAL A 225 -6.07 2.23 -18.79
C VAL A 225 -6.53 1.36 -17.61
N CYS A 226 -7.59 0.55 -17.74
CA CYS A 226 -8.03 -0.31 -16.63
C CYS A 226 -7.01 -1.43 -16.33
N TYR A 227 -6.43 -2.04 -17.37
CA TYR A 227 -5.34 -3.02 -17.22
C TYR A 227 -4.10 -2.37 -16.63
N SER A 228 -3.86 -1.09 -16.92
CA SER A 228 -2.75 -0.34 -16.34
C SER A 228 -2.84 -0.29 -14.82
N TRP A 229 -4.02 -0.07 -14.26
CA TRP A 229 -4.24 -0.20 -12.81
C TRP A 229 -4.09 -1.65 -12.31
N TRP A 230 -4.78 -2.63 -12.91
CA TRP A 230 -4.77 -4.00 -12.39
C TRP A 230 -3.38 -4.64 -12.39
N VAL A 231 -2.61 -4.44 -13.47
CA VAL A 231 -1.24 -4.95 -13.58
C VAL A 231 -0.32 -4.20 -12.62
N LEU A 232 -0.40 -2.87 -12.55
CA LEU A 232 0.45 -2.06 -11.69
C LEU A 232 0.22 -2.37 -10.20
N SER A 233 -1.03 -2.45 -9.76
CA SER A 233 -1.38 -2.83 -8.39
C SER A 233 -0.83 -4.21 -8.04
N SER A 234 -0.95 -5.17 -8.96
CA SER A 234 -0.42 -6.52 -8.78
C SER A 234 1.11 -6.52 -8.64
N LEU A 235 1.81 -5.78 -9.51
CA LEU A 235 3.26 -5.62 -9.45
C LEU A 235 3.71 -4.96 -8.13
N ILE A 236 2.98 -3.97 -7.62
CA ILE A 236 3.29 -3.33 -6.33
C ILE A 236 3.12 -4.32 -5.17
N MET A 237 2.01 -5.07 -5.13
CA MET A 237 1.76 -6.04 -4.06
C MET A 237 2.81 -7.16 -3.98
N ILE A 238 3.44 -7.51 -5.12
CA ILE A 238 4.51 -8.51 -5.17
C ILE A 238 5.93 -7.91 -5.23
N ASP A 239 6.07 -6.58 -5.09
CA ASP A 239 7.35 -5.85 -5.11
C ASP A 239 8.14 -6.02 -6.43
N ARG A 240 7.46 -5.90 -7.56
CA ARG A 240 8.02 -6.02 -8.93
C ARG A 240 7.70 -4.83 -9.83
N VAL A 241 7.21 -3.72 -9.26
CA VAL A 241 6.87 -2.51 -10.02
C VAL A 241 8.05 -1.93 -10.81
N HIS A 242 9.29 -2.18 -10.39
CA HIS A 242 10.50 -1.73 -11.08
C HIS A 242 10.79 -2.48 -12.40
N TRP A 243 9.99 -3.49 -12.77
CA TRP A 243 10.16 -4.26 -14.01
C TRP A 243 9.48 -3.62 -15.23
N ILE A 244 8.69 -2.56 -15.02
CA ILE A 244 8.05 -1.81 -16.10
C ILE A 244 8.64 -0.40 -16.23
N ASP A 245 8.50 0.18 -17.42
CA ASP A 245 8.85 1.56 -17.72
C ASP A 245 7.74 2.50 -17.22
N LYS A 246 7.93 3.05 -16.01
CA LYS A 246 6.94 3.92 -15.35
C LYS A 246 6.63 5.18 -16.16
N ASP A 247 7.66 5.82 -16.73
CA ASP A 247 7.50 7.09 -17.45
C ASP A 247 6.65 6.91 -18.73
N LYS A 248 6.85 5.78 -19.44
CA LYS A 248 5.98 5.45 -20.57
C LYS A 248 4.56 5.14 -20.15
N LEU A 249 4.35 4.50 -19.01
CA LEU A 249 3.01 4.22 -18.50
C LEU A 249 2.28 5.52 -18.11
N VAL A 250 2.95 6.43 -17.40
CA VAL A 250 2.43 7.78 -17.10
C VAL A 250 2.02 8.48 -18.40
N LYS A 251 2.90 8.47 -19.41
CA LYS A 251 2.61 9.08 -20.72
C LYS A 251 1.40 8.45 -21.39
N PHE A 252 1.26 7.13 -21.36
CA PHE A 252 0.12 6.43 -21.94
C PHE A 252 -1.20 6.85 -21.27
N ILE A 253 -1.26 6.84 -19.93
CA ILE A 253 -2.46 7.23 -19.19
C ILE A 253 -2.84 8.69 -19.48
N LEU A 254 -1.86 9.60 -19.47
CA LEU A 254 -2.09 11.01 -19.78
C LEU A 254 -2.52 11.26 -21.23
N ASN A 255 -2.18 10.37 -22.17
CA ASN A 255 -2.65 10.46 -23.55
C ASN A 255 -4.10 9.97 -23.71
N CYS A 256 -4.67 9.28 -22.72
CA CYS A 256 -6.06 8.82 -22.73
C CYS A 256 -7.03 9.85 -22.12
N GLN A 257 -6.55 11.02 -21.70
CA GLN A 257 -7.37 12.04 -21.06
C GLN A 257 -8.05 12.94 -22.10
N ASP A 258 -9.33 13.27 -21.92
CA ASP A 258 -9.98 14.35 -22.67
C ASP A 258 -9.57 15.69 -22.03
N THR A 259 -8.66 16.40 -22.71
CA THR A 259 -8.13 17.69 -22.23
C THR A 259 -9.12 18.86 -22.33
N GLU A 260 -10.19 18.71 -23.12
CA GLU A 260 -11.20 19.74 -23.32
C GLU A 260 -12.32 19.63 -22.27
N ASN A 261 -12.86 18.41 -22.09
CA ASN A 261 -14.04 18.15 -21.26
C ASN A 261 -13.73 17.40 -19.96
N GLY A 262 -12.57 16.78 -19.84
CA GLY A 262 -12.20 15.92 -18.73
C GLY A 262 -12.73 14.49 -18.88
N GLY A 263 -12.30 13.61 -17.98
CA GLY A 263 -12.45 12.16 -18.12
C GLY A 263 -11.22 11.53 -18.76
N ILE A 264 -11.07 10.22 -18.56
CA ILE A 264 -10.04 9.38 -19.16
C ILE A 264 -10.76 8.19 -19.80
N SER A 265 -10.36 7.81 -21.01
CA SER A 265 -10.86 6.65 -21.76
C SER A 265 -9.95 5.43 -21.57
N ASP A 266 -10.35 4.30 -22.12
CA ASP A 266 -9.52 3.08 -22.17
C ASP A 266 -8.25 3.26 -23.02
N ARG A 267 -8.35 4.00 -24.14
CA ARG A 267 -7.25 4.31 -25.05
C ARG A 267 -7.33 5.74 -25.60
N PRO A 268 -6.24 6.29 -26.15
CA PRO A 268 -6.26 7.62 -26.76
C PRO A 268 -7.35 7.72 -27.83
N GLU A 269 -8.04 8.86 -27.84
CA GLU A 269 -9.11 9.22 -28.80
C GLU A 269 -10.44 8.44 -28.64
N ASP A 270 -10.53 7.47 -27.73
CA ASP A 270 -11.78 6.80 -27.39
C ASP A 270 -12.65 7.66 -26.44
N ALA A 271 -13.93 7.28 -26.28
CA ALA A 271 -14.86 8.00 -25.42
C ALA A 271 -14.53 7.80 -23.94
N VAL A 272 -14.60 8.87 -23.14
CA VAL A 272 -14.31 8.85 -21.70
C VAL A 272 -15.46 8.30 -20.87
N ASP A 273 -15.12 7.62 -19.77
CA ASP A 273 -16.09 7.13 -18.79
C ASP A 273 -15.55 7.26 -17.35
N VAL A 274 -16.42 7.14 -16.36
CA VAL A 274 -16.05 7.28 -14.94
C VAL A 274 -15.12 6.13 -14.48
N PHE A 275 -15.22 4.95 -15.09
CA PHE A 275 -14.44 3.77 -14.74
C PHE A 275 -12.96 3.92 -15.12
N HIS A 276 -12.68 4.28 -16.37
CA HIS A 276 -11.34 4.57 -16.86
C HIS A 276 -10.78 5.87 -16.27
N THR A 277 -11.64 6.86 -15.99
CA THR A 277 -11.23 8.05 -15.21
C THR A 277 -10.68 7.65 -13.85
N TYR A 278 -11.39 6.78 -13.13
CA TYR A 278 -10.92 6.27 -11.85
C TYR A 278 -9.60 5.51 -11.97
N PHE A 279 -9.51 4.53 -12.88
CA PHE A 279 -8.29 3.74 -13.01
C PHE A 279 -7.10 4.52 -13.56
N GLY A 280 -7.32 5.53 -14.39
CA GLY A 280 -6.27 6.43 -14.84
C GLY A 280 -5.72 7.26 -13.69
N VAL A 281 -6.59 7.92 -12.90
CA VAL A 281 -6.15 8.72 -11.75
C VAL A 281 -5.52 7.84 -10.66
N ALA A 282 -6.11 6.69 -10.36
CA ALA A 282 -5.57 5.74 -9.39
C ALA A 282 -4.23 5.13 -9.86
N GLY A 283 -4.09 4.82 -11.15
CA GLY A 283 -2.84 4.36 -11.74
C GLY A 283 -1.73 5.41 -11.65
N LEU A 284 -2.05 6.67 -11.94
CA LEU A 284 -1.12 7.80 -11.74
C LEU A 284 -0.75 7.99 -10.27
N SER A 285 -1.70 7.79 -9.34
CA SER A 285 -1.43 7.82 -7.89
C SER A 285 -0.42 6.74 -7.48
N LEU A 286 -0.54 5.50 -7.97
CA LEU A 286 0.43 4.42 -7.73
C LEU A 286 1.81 4.68 -8.35
N LEU A 287 1.88 5.53 -9.38
CA LEU A 287 3.13 5.98 -9.99
C LEU A 287 3.67 7.25 -9.31
N GLU A 288 3.10 7.65 -8.17
CA GLU A 288 3.50 8.81 -7.39
C GLU A 288 3.41 10.12 -8.19
N TYR A 289 2.43 10.22 -9.10
CA TYR A 289 2.22 11.43 -9.88
C TYR A 289 1.89 12.62 -8.95
N PRO A 290 2.58 13.77 -9.09
CA PRO A 290 2.44 14.88 -8.16
C PRO A 290 1.00 15.39 -8.00
N GLY A 291 0.62 15.72 -6.77
CA GLY A 291 -0.67 16.34 -6.45
C GLY A 291 -1.84 15.36 -6.26
N LEU A 292 -1.62 14.06 -6.42
CA LEU A 292 -2.60 13.02 -6.12
C LEU A 292 -2.38 12.46 -4.71
N LYS A 293 -3.46 12.12 -3.99
CA LYS A 293 -3.34 11.31 -2.76
C LYS A 293 -2.87 9.90 -3.12
N ALA A 294 -2.13 9.27 -2.22
CA ALA A 294 -1.74 7.87 -2.34
C ALA A 294 -2.94 6.92 -2.19
N ILE A 295 -2.96 5.84 -2.98
CA ILE A 295 -3.98 4.80 -2.94
C ILE A 295 -3.38 3.43 -2.57
N ASP A 296 -4.08 2.65 -1.75
CA ASP A 296 -3.69 1.28 -1.39
C ASP A 296 -3.99 0.32 -2.56
N PRO A 297 -2.99 -0.44 -3.06
CA PRO A 297 -3.16 -1.28 -4.24
C PRO A 297 -4.01 -2.53 -3.99
N ALA A 298 -4.29 -2.90 -2.73
CA ALA A 298 -5.07 -4.09 -2.39
C ALA A 298 -6.53 -3.74 -2.05
N HIS A 299 -6.77 -2.68 -1.27
CA HIS A 299 -8.12 -2.23 -0.89
C HIS A 299 -8.75 -1.28 -1.91
N ALA A 300 -7.94 -0.76 -2.86
CA ALA A 300 -8.36 0.22 -3.85
C ALA A 300 -9.01 1.47 -3.21
N LEU A 301 -8.51 1.87 -2.04
CA LEU A 301 -8.97 3.04 -1.28
C LEU A 301 -7.77 3.95 -0.98
N PRO A 302 -7.98 5.27 -0.83
CA PRO A 302 -6.94 6.20 -0.39
C PRO A 302 -6.26 5.71 0.90
N VAL A 303 -4.93 5.84 0.97
CA VAL A 303 -4.14 5.28 2.07
C VAL A 303 -4.56 5.88 3.43
N ASP A 304 -4.95 7.16 3.47
CA ASP A 304 -5.49 7.80 4.67
C ASP A 304 -6.82 7.18 5.13
N VAL A 305 -7.67 6.75 4.20
CA VAL A 305 -8.93 6.04 4.50
C VAL A 305 -8.65 4.63 5.04
N VAL A 306 -7.75 3.88 4.40
CA VAL A 306 -7.32 2.56 4.87
C VAL A 306 -6.70 2.69 6.27
N ASN A 307 -5.81 3.67 6.47
CA ASN A 307 -5.18 3.90 7.75
C ASN A 307 -6.20 4.25 8.83
N ARG A 308 -7.23 5.03 8.50
CA ARG A 308 -8.34 5.31 9.39
C ARG A 308 -9.06 4.03 9.81
N ILE A 309 -9.46 3.17 8.87
CA ILE A 309 -10.18 1.93 9.16
C ILE A 309 -9.39 1.04 10.15
N PHE A 310 -8.08 0.89 9.94
CA PHE A 310 -7.27 -0.07 10.70
C PHE A 310 -6.53 0.53 11.91
N PHE A 311 -6.37 1.85 12.01
CA PHE A 311 -5.51 2.49 13.01
C PHE A 311 -6.11 3.67 13.80
N GLN A 312 -7.31 4.19 13.48
CA GLN A 312 -7.87 5.37 14.19
C GLN A 312 -8.17 5.17 15.69
N LYS A 313 -8.20 3.94 16.22
CA LYS A 313 -8.40 3.73 17.66
C LYS A 313 -7.24 4.25 18.54
N TYR A 314 -6.10 4.63 17.96
CA TYR A 314 -4.90 5.00 18.73
C TYR A 314 -4.63 6.52 18.83
N THR A 315 -5.31 7.37 18.06
CA THR A 315 -5.13 8.84 18.14
C THR A 315 -5.76 9.46 19.39
N ASN A 316 -6.80 8.83 19.97
CA ASN A 316 -7.42 9.29 21.22
C ASN A 316 -6.66 8.89 22.50
N ILE A 317 -5.55 8.15 22.39
CA ILE A 317 -4.66 7.85 23.52
C ILE A 317 -3.61 8.97 23.66
N SER A 318 -3.18 9.58 22.56
CA SER A 318 -2.20 10.67 22.56
C SER A 318 -2.69 11.93 23.31
N SER A 319 -3.98 12.22 23.27
CA SER A 319 -4.58 13.34 24.04
C SER A 319 -4.61 13.12 25.56
N ARG A 320 -4.43 11.88 26.03
CA ARG A 320 -4.27 11.58 27.47
C ARG A 320 -2.82 11.61 27.94
N ILE A 321 -1.85 11.49 27.03
CA ILE A 321 -0.42 11.51 27.37
C ILE A 321 0.11 12.95 27.51
N HIS A 322 -0.53 13.95 26.88
CA HIS A 322 -0.20 15.36 27.06
C HIS A 322 -0.47 15.95 28.45
N ASN A 323 -1.10 15.21 29.37
CA ASN A 323 -1.34 15.66 30.76
C ASN A 323 -0.42 15.02 31.81
N LEU A 324 0.66 14.36 31.40
CA LEU A 324 1.71 13.90 32.31
C LEU A 324 3.07 14.49 31.93
N GLN A 325 3.16 15.83 31.94
CA GLN A 325 4.45 16.49 32.10
C GLN A 325 4.84 16.44 33.57
N ASN A 326 5.71 15.50 33.94
CA ASN A 326 6.61 15.63 35.08
C ASN A 326 7.98 15.07 34.68
N PRO A 327 9.07 15.69 35.14
CA PRO A 327 10.41 15.43 34.62
C PRO A 327 10.90 14.05 35.03
N LEU A 328 11.49 13.33 34.08
CA LEU A 328 12.17 12.05 34.31
C LEU A 328 13.30 12.22 35.35
N PRO A 329 13.35 11.42 36.42
CA PRO A 329 14.56 11.28 37.21
C PRO A 329 15.54 10.33 36.53
N THR A 330 16.79 10.78 36.43
CA THR A 330 17.98 9.97 36.19
C THR A 330 18.08 8.81 37.18
N LEU A 331 18.33 7.56 36.73
CA LEU A 331 19.15 6.55 37.45
C LEU A 331 19.32 5.22 36.69
N THR A 332 20.59 4.91 36.39
CA THR A 332 21.34 3.63 36.51
C THR A 332 20.76 2.26 36.09
N ARG A 333 21.49 1.66 35.15
CA ARG A 333 22.13 0.31 35.15
C ARG A 333 21.44 -0.85 35.92
N ARG A 334 21.04 -1.85 35.13
CA ARG A 334 20.80 -3.29 35.44
C ARG A 334 19.69 -3.61 36.46
N LEU A 335 18.57 -4.09 35.93
CA LEU A 335 17.77 -5.16 36.54
C LEU A 335 17.38 -6.16 35.44
N PHE A 336 17.92 -7.37 35.54
CA PHE A 336 17.43 -8.54 34.83
C PHE A 336 16.05 -8.89 35.40
N LEU A 337 15.01 -8.84 34.56
CA LEU A 337 13.74 -9.51 34.84
C LEU A 337 13.71 -10.78 33.95
N PRO A 338 13.43 -11.97 34.51
CA PRO A 338 13.20 -13.16 33.70
C PRO A 338 11.95 -12.92 32.84
N SER A 339 12.05 -13.18 31.54
CA SER A 339 10.92 -13.02 30.62
C SER A 339 9.79 -13.98 31.03
N VAL A 340 8.61 -13.41 31.24
CA VAL A 340 7.37 -14.16 31.48
C VAL A 340 6.95 -14.96 30.23
N SER A 341 7.64 -14.77 29.08
CA SER A 341 7.32 -15.46 27.82
C SER A 341 7.64 -16.96 27.83
N GLY A 342 8.65 -17.41 28.58
CA GLY A 342 9.10 -18.81 28.52
C GLY A 342 8.11 -19.85 29.05
N ILE A 343 7.09 -19.43 29.81
CA ILE A 343 6.06 -20.33 30.35
C ILE A 343 4.84 -20.41 29.40
N TRP A 344 4.62 -19.39 28.57
CA TRP A 344 3.45 -19.32 27.68
C TRP A 344 3.66 -20.15 26.40
N ASP A 345 4.87 -20.14 25.84
CA ASP A 345 5.22 -20.87 24.60
C ASP A 345 5.08 -22.40 24.75
N ALA A 346 5.24 -22.93 25.97
CA ALA A 346 5.10 -24.35 26.27
C ALA A 346 3.64 -24.81 26.42
N LEU A 347 2.69 -23.89 26.59
CA LEU A 347 1.28 -24.21 26.89
C LEU A 347 0.33 -23.99 25.71
N THR A 348 0.67 -23.15 24.73
CA THR A 348 -0.29 -22.77 23.67
C THR A 348 0.05 -23.27 22.27
N GLY A 349 1.19 -23.93 22.04
CA GLY A 349 1.55 -24.49 20.73
C GLY A 349 1.49 -23.44 19.62
N GLY A 350 2.56 -22.63 19.49
CA GLY A 350 2.85 -21.70 18.39
C GLY A 350 1.71 -21.41 17.41
N ASN A 351 0.88 -20.43 17.75
CA ASN A 351 -0.25 -20.02 16.92
C ASN A 351 0.29 -19.13 15.78
N ASN A 352 0.72 -19.74 14.67
CA ASN A 352 1.13 -19.02 13.46
C ASN A 352 -0.06 -18.20 12.93
N ASN A 353 -0.07 -16.88 13.14
CA ASN A 353 -1.10 -15.98 12.62
C ASN A 353 -0.47 -14.93 11.69
N PRO A 354 -0.22 -15.28 10.40
CA PRO A 354 0.47 -14.41 9.44
C PRO A 354 -0.19 -13.05 9.24
N ARG A 355 -1.52 -12.97 9.38
CA ARG A 355 -2.26 -11.71 9.23
C ARG A 355 -1.98 -10.74 10.38
N GLU A 356 -1.95 -11.25 11.61
CA GLU A 356 -1.62 -10.44 12.77
C GLU A 356 -0.14 -10.02 12.74
N ALA A 357 0.74 -10.87 12.21
CA ALA A 357 2.15 -10.54 12.00
C ALA A 357 2.32 -9.36 11.03
N VAL A 358 1.63 -9.38 9.87
CA VAL A 358 1.67 -8.27 8.90
C VAL A 358 1.12 -6.97 9.51
N MET A 359 0.05 -7.05 10.31
CA MET A 359 -0.47 -5.88 11.02
C MET A 359 0.52 -5.32 12.03
N ALA A 360 1.24 -6.20 12.75
CA ALA A 360 2.27 -5.80 13.70
C ALA A 360 3.45 -5.11 12.97
N ILE A 361 3.89 -5.60 11.80
CA ILE A 361 4.90 -4.92 10.97
C ILE A 361 4.45 -3.50 10.61
N ARG A 362 3.21 -3.33 10.14
CA ARG A 362 2.68 -2.00 9.78
C ARG A 362 2.61 -1.06 10.97
N ARG A 363 2.18 -1.55 12.15
CA ARG A 363 2.19 -0.76 13.40
C ARG A 363 3.62 -0.36 13.78
N GLY A 364 4.56 -1.28 13.68
CA GLY A 364 5.98 -1.01 13.96
C GLY A 364 6.53 0.10 13.07
N MET A 365 6.26 0.05 11.76
CA MET A 365 6.68 1.10 10.83
C MET A 365 6.08 2.47 11.19
N LEU A 366 4.80 2.54 11.56
CA LEU A 366 4.14 3.78 11.94
C LEU A 366 4.73 4.39 13.21
N LEU A 367 4.92 3.58 14.26
CA LEU A 367 5.51 4.01 15.53
C LEU A 367 6.92 4.57 15.30
N PHE A 368 7.71 3.88 14.46
CA PHE A 368 9.05 4.36 14.10
C PHE A 368 8.98 5.74 13.45
N ARG A 369 8.09 5.95 12.48
CA ARG A 369 7.91 7.25 11.80
C ARG A 369 7.50 8.38 12.74
N GLN A 370 6.84 8.06 13.85
CA GLN A 370 6.45 9.02 14.88
C GLN A 370 7.58 9.31 15.89
N GLY A 371 8.73 8.65 15.77
CA GLY A 371 9.84 8.74 16.71
C GLY A 371 9.73 7.77 17.90
N ASP A 372 8.69 6.93 17.96
CA ASP A 372 8.56 5.88 18.97
C ASP A 372 9.31 4.61 18.54
N VAL A 373 10.64 4.67 18.71
CA VAL A 373 11.56 3.57 18.35
C VAL A 373 11.36 2.34 19.25
N LEU A 374 11.01 2.53 20.52
CA LEU A 374 10.78 1.40 21.43
C LEU A 374 9.46 0.71 21.10
N GLY A 375 8.40 1.47 20.88
CA GLY A 375 7.11 0.94 20.44
C GLY A 375 7.21 0.24 19.09
N SER A 376 8.00 0.77 18.15
CA SER A 376 8.22 0.11 16.87
C SER A 376 8.85 -1.26 17.02
N LEU A 377 9.85 -1.37 17.90
CA LEU A 377 10.54 -2.63 18.16
C LEU A 377 9.62 -3.68 18.78
N VAL A 378 8.76 -3.30 19.73
CA VAL A 378 7.77 -4.20 20.34
C VAL A 378 6.85 -4.81 19.28
N GLU A 379 6.36 -4.00 18.35
CA GLU A 379 5.49 -4.48 17.28
C GLU A 379 6.24 -5.34 16.25
N PHE A 380 7.50 -5.04 15.96
CA PHE A 380 8.33 -5.87 15.11
C PHE A 380 8.67 -7.22 15.76
N ASP A 381 8.94 -7.24 17.07
CA ASP A 381 9.17 -8.48 17.83
C ASP A 381 7.88 -9.31 17.86
N LYS A 382 6.72 -8.68 18.12
CA LYS A 382 5.41 -9.32 18.04
C LYS A 382 5.16 -9.93 16.66
N ALA A 383 5.56 -9.25 15.58
CA ALA A 383 5.42 -9.79 14.23
C ALA A 383 6.22 -11.09 14.03
N ILE A 384 7.42 -11.16 14.59
CA ILE A 384 8.28 -12.36 14.53
C ILE A 384 7.72 -13.49 15.39
N GLU A 385 7.15 -13.16 16.57
CA GLU A 385 6.47 -14.15 17.43
C GLU A 385 5.27 -14.77 16.72
N LEU A 386 4.50 -13.97 15.99
CA LEU A 386 3.31 -14.40 15.25
C LEU A 386 3.63 -15.14 13.94
N ASP A 387 4.75 -14.81 13.29
CA ASP A 387 5.26 -15.50 12.10
C ASP A 387 6.79 -15.39 12.03
N THR A 388 7.46 -16.45 12.43
CA THR A 388 8.94 -16.51 12.50
C THR A 388 9.63 -16.27 11.15
N ARG A 389 8.94 -16.50 10.03
CA ARG A 389 9.48 -16.26 8.68
C ARG A 389 9.71 -14.78 8.41
N GLN A 390 8.98 -13.90 9.10
CA GLN A 390 9.11 -12.45 8.94
C GLN A 390 10.50 -11.95 9.37
N LYS A 391 11.19 -12.65 10.28
CA LYS A 391 12.53 -12.28 10.76
C LYS A 391 13.53 -12.10 9.60
N ALA A 392 13.40 -12.85 8.50
CA ALA A 392 14.33 -12.74 7.37
C ALA A 392 14.09 -11.50 6.48
N TYR A 393 12.91 -10.87 6.58
CA TYR A 393 12.48 -9.81 5.66
C TYR A 393 12.23 -8.46 6.37
N LEU A 394 12.42 -8.40 7.69
CA LEU A 394 12.06 -7.26 8.53
C LEU A 394 13.25 -6.32 8.81
N TRP A 395 13.89 -5.82 7.77
CA TRP A 395 15.04 -4.91 7.87
C TRP A 395 14.73 -3.62 8.65
N GLN A 396 13.46 -3.18 8.69
CA GLN A 396 13.00 -2.02 9.49
C GLN A 396 13.19 -2.24 10.99
N ARG A 397 13.10 -3.49 11.47
CA ARG A 397 13.44 -3.85 12.85
C ARG A 397 14.91 -3.57 13.12
N GLY A 398 15.78 -3.86 12.16
CA GLY A 398 17.22 -3.59 12.25
C GLY A 398 17.52 -2.12 12.47
N LEU A 399 16.78 -1.24 11.79
CA LEU A 399 16.88 0.21 12.00
C LEU A 399 16.39 0.64 13.37
N SER A 400 15.30 0.07 13.88
CA SER A 400 14.84 0.35 15.25
C SER A 400 15.86 -0.10 16.30
N LEU A 401 16.48 -1.27 16.09
CA LEU A 401 17.53 -1.82 16.96
C LEU A 401 18.78 -0.95 17.01
N TYR A 402 19.15 -0.32 15.89
CA TYR A 402 20.25 0.64 15.84
C TYR A 402 20.06 1.80 16.85
N TYR A 403 18.86 2.39 16.89
CA TYR A 403 18.58 3.54 17.74
C TYR A 403 18.37 3.20 19.23
N VAL A 404 18.28 1.92 19.57
CA VAL A 404 18.27 1.44 20.97
C VAL A 404 19.58 0.75 21.36
N ASP A 405 20.65 1.01 20.60
CA ASP A 405 22.01 0.50 20.83
C ASP A 405 22.13 -1.04 20.83
N ARG A 406 21.19 -1.75 20.17
CA ARG A 406 21.18 -3.22 20.01
C ARG A 406 21.78 -3.63 18.66
N PHE A 407 22.99 -3.15 18.39
CA PHE A 407 23.65 -3.29 17.07
C PHE A 407 23.84 -4.74 16.61
N GLU A 408 24.21 -5.65 17.52
CA GLU A 408 24.41 -7.07 17.20
C GLU A 408 23.13 -7.73 16.68
N GLU A 409 22.01 -7.45 17.35
CA GLU A 409 20.69 -7.98 16.96
C GLU A 409 20.15 -7.29 15.71
N GLY A 410 20.48 -6.01 15.52
CA GLY A 410 20.15 -5.27 14.31
C GLY A 410 20.85 -5.85 13.08
N ALA A 411 22.12 -6.22 13.24
CA ALA A 411 22.91 -6.85 12.17
C ALA A 411 22.36 -8.22 11.74
N GLU A 412 21.63 -8.94 12.61
CA GLU A 412 20.96 -10.21 12.23
C GLU A 412 19.85 -10.02 11.19
N GLN A 413 19.32 -8.81 11.04
CA GLN A 413 18.25 -8.50 10.07
C GLN A 413 18.76 -8.31 8.64
N PHE A 414 20.08 -8.22 8.45
CA PHE A 414 20.70 -8.01 7.16
C PHE A 414 21.51 -9.26 6.78
N PRO A 415 21.36 -9.82 5.57
CA PRO A 415 22.12 -10.99 5.16
C PRO A 415 23.62 -10.69 5.22
N ASN A 416 24.34 -11.51 5.99
CA ASN A 416 25.80 -11.54 6.15
C ASN A 416 26.46 -10.30 6.82
N ARG A 417 26.36 -10.30 8.16
CA ARG A 417 27.25 -9.74 9.20
C ARG A 417 28.48 -8.92 8.75
N SER A 418 28.33 -7.60 8.65
CA SER A 418 29.47 -6.67 8.59
C SER A 418 29.50 -5.59 9.69
N GLN A 419 28.54 -5.53 10.61
CA GLN A 419 28.44 -4.43 11.60
C GLN A 419 28.79 -4.82 13.05
N LEU A 420 30.04 -5.23 13.27
CA LEU A 420 30.60 -5.41 14.62
C LEU A 420 31.99 -4.78 14.78
N TYR A 421 32.47 -4.04 13.78
CA TYR A 421 33.83 -3.52 13.73
C TYR A 421 33.86 -2.10 13.13
N GLY A 422 34.89 -1.32 13.44
CA GLY A 422 35.06 0.06 12.91
C GLY A 422 35.12 0.11 11.37
N VAL A 423 35.02 1.32 10.81
CA VAL A 423 34.90 1.59 9.35
C VAL A 423 35.87 0.76 8.50
N ASP A 424 37.12 0.61 8.93
CA ASP A 424 38.15 -0.13 8.19
C ASP A 424 37.89 -1.64 8.11
N GLU A 425 37.35 -2.25 9.16
CA GLU A 425 37.01 -3.67 9.17
C GLU A 425 35.69 -3.95 8.45
N ALA A 426 34.74 -3.00 8.50
CA ALA A 426 33.52 -3.08 7.70
C ALA A 426 33.83 -3.08 6.19
N ARG A 427 34.81 -2.28 5.75
CA ARG A 427 35.32 -2.28 4.37
C ARG A 427 35.98 -3.58 3.94
N LYS A 428 36.71 -4.25 4.83
CA LYS A 428 37.30 -5.57 4.53
C LYS A 428 36.26 -6.65 4.30
N ARG A 429 35.06 -6.46 4.86
CA ARG A 429 33.92 -7.38 4.76
C ARG A 429 32.79 -6.78 3.91
N PHE A 430 33.15 -5.90 2.98
CA PHE A 430 32.19 -5.18 2.16
C PHE A 430 31.37 -6.15 1.31
N LEU A 431 30.06 -5.92 1.25
CA LEU A 431 29.14 -6.78 0.52
C LEU A 431 29.21 -6.46 -0.98
N GLU A 432 29.43 -7.49 -1.80
CA GLU A 432 29.25 -7.38 -3.25
C GLU A 432 27.76 -7.46 -3.57
N VAL A 433 27.19 -6.32 -3.92
CA VAL A 433 25.80 -6.20 -4.40
C VAL A 433 25.80 -6.02 -5.92
N GLY A 434 24.71 -6.44 -6.56
CA GLY A 434 24.51 -6.20 -8.00
C GLY A 434 24.48 -4.70 -8.34
N ARG A 435 24.54 -4.37 -9.64
CA ARG A 435 24.54 -2.98 -10.10
C ARG A 435 23.20 -2.30 -9.79
N ASP A 436 23.18 -1.40 -8.80
CA ASP A 436 22.01 -0.57 -8.49
C ASP A 436 21.70 0.37 -9.68
N PRO A 437 20.45 0.49 -10.14
CA PRO A 437 20.09 1.36 -11.26
C PRO A 437 20.23 2.86 -10.92
N ARG A 438 20.18 3.25 -9.65
CA ARG A 438 20.24 4.66 -9.20
C ARG A 438 21.68 5.16 -9.11
N PRO A 439 22.04 6.27 -9.79
CA PRO A 439 23.39 6.85 -9.71
C PRO A 439 23.86 7.15 -8.29
N VAL A 440 23.02 7.82 -7.49
CA VAL A 440 23.34 8.18 -6.09
C VAL A 440 23.69 6.97 -5.22
N MET A 441 23.02 5.83 -5.41
CA MET A 441 23.27 4.62 -4.61
C MET A 441 24.58 3.94 -5.01
N ARG A 442 24.94 3.98 -6.29
CA ARG A 442 26.24 3.46 -6.76
C ARG A 442 27.41 4.27 -6.21
N GLU A 443 27.30 5.60 -6.24
CA GLU A 443 28.32 6.49 -5.69
C GLU A 443 28.41 6.38 -4.16
N ALA A 444 27.27 6.29 -3.45
CA ALA A 444 27.26 6.00 -2.02
C ALA A 444 27.98 4.69 -1.71
N LEU A 445 27.65 3.61 -2.44
CA LEU A 445 28.28 2.31 -2.26
C LEU A 445 29.80 2.37 -2.48
N SER A 446 30.27 3.06 -3.53
CA SER A 446 31.70 3.25 -3.77
C SER A 446 32.36 4.03 -2.63
N MET A 447 31.72 5.10 -2.12
CA MET A 447 32.22 5.84 -0.96
C MET A 447 32.35 4.97 0.29
N PHE A 448 31.35 4.13 0.59
CA PHE A 448 31.42 3.20 1.73
C PHE A 448 32.50 2.12 1.52
N LYS A 449 32.70 1.64 0.28
CA LYS A 449 33.66 0.58 -0.06
C LYS A 449 35.11 1.07 -0.08
N ASP A 450 35.38 2.07 -0.90
CA ASP A 450 36.71 2.52 -1.28
C ASP A 450 37.19 3.71 -0.42
N GLY A 451 36.27 4.27 0.37
CA GLY A 451 36.45 5.57 0.99
C GLY A 451 36.17 6.70 0.02
N GLY A 452 35.89 7.87 0.57
CA GLY A 452 35.55 9.04 -0.23
C GLY A 452 35.30 10.25 0.66
N ASP A 453 35.10 11.37 -0.02
CA ASP A 453 34.78 12.67 0.56
C ASP A 453 33.25 12.85 0.54
N PRO A 454 32.57 12.71 1.69
CA PRO A 454 31.11 12.74 1.78
C PRO A 454 30.53 14.10 1.37
N GLU A 455 31.25 15.20 1.54
CA GLU A 455 30.85 16.53 1.08
C GLU A 455 30.90 16.64 -0.45
N LYS A 456 31.95 16.11 -1.09
CA LYS A 456 32.00 16.02 -2.56
C LYS A 456 30.90 15.13 -3.10
N PHE A 457 30.61 14.01 -2.43
CA PHE A 457 29.51 13.12 -2.78
C PHE A 457 28.16 13.85 -2.71
N ALA A 458 27.83 14.51 -1.59
CA ALA A 458 26.59 15.27 -1.46
C ALA A 458 26.50 16.42 -2.49
N THR A 459 27.60 17.12 -2.73
CA THR A 459 27.68 18.23 -3.71
C THR A 459 27.48 17.76 -5.14
N ALA A 460 27.95 16.56 -5.51
CA ALA A 460 27.78 16.02 -6.85
C ALA A 460 26.30 15.87 -7.24
N PHE A 461 25.41 15.71 -6.26
CA PHE A 461 23.97 15.57 -6.46
C PHE A 461 23.16 16.82 -6.08
N SER A 462 23.80 17.93 -5.71
CA SER A 462 23.09 19.15 -5.25
C SER A 462 22.24 19.82 -6.34
N ASN A 463 22.62 19.63 -7.61
CA ASN A 463 21.90 20.13 -8.78
C ASN A 463 21.12 19.02 -9.51
N GLY A 464 21.04 17.82 -8.92
CA GLY A 464 20.36 16.65 -9.47
C GLY A 464 18.87 16.62 -9.17
N GLN A 465 18.26 15.44 -9.25
CA GLN A 465 16.86 15.26 -8.84
C GLN A 465 16.70 15.44 -7.32
N GLU A 466 15.54 15.93 -6.87
CA GLU A 466 15.30 16.23 -5.44
C GLU A 466 15.52 15.00 -4.52
N ASN A 467 15.14 13.82 -4.99
CA ASN A 467 15.36 12.54 -4.29
C ASN A 467 16.84 12.14 -4.26
N GLU A 468 17.61 12.38 -5.32
CA GLU A 468 19.04 12.08 -5.37
C GLU A 468 19.82 12.94 -4.38
N TYR A 469 19.51 14.24 -4.29
CA TYR A 469 20.11 15.11 -3.30
C TYR A 469 19.79 14.68 -1.85
N PHE A 470 18.53 14.30 -1.60
CA PHE A 470 18.11 13.77 -0.30
C PHE A 470 18.95 12.55 0.10
N TYR A 471 19.02 11.54 -0.78
CA TYR A 471 19.76 10.32 -0.50
C TYR A 471 21.26 10.57 -0.38
N ALA A 472 21.82 11.46 -1.20
CA ALA A 472 23.24 11.81 -1.10
C ALA A 472 23.57 12.45 0.25
N SER A 473 22.76 13.42 0.69
CA SER A 473 22.93 14.09 1.99
C SER A 473 22.71 13.11 3.15
N LEU A 474 21.71 12.23 3.06
CA LEU A 474 21.44 11.22 4.09
C LEU A 474 22.63 10.27 4.26
N TYR A 475 23.14 9.69 3.17
CA TYR A 475 24.25 8.73 3.24
C TYR A 475 25.59 9.39 3.59
N ALA A 476 25.83 10.64 3.17
CA ALA A 476 26.97 11.43 3.64
C ALA A 476 26.93 11.61 5.17
N GLY A 477 25.75 11.95 5.73
CA GLY A 477 25.57 12.11 7.16
C GLY A 477 25.78 10.81 7.96
N LEU A 478 25.22 9.70 7.49
CA LEU A 478 25.42 8.39 8.11
C LEU A 478 26.89 7.94 8.04
N TYR A 479 27.60 8.30 6.97
CA TYR A 479 29.02 8.01 6.82
C TYR A 479 29.88 8.79 7.83
N HIS A 480 29.63 10.09 8.01
CA HIS A 480 30.28 10.87 9.08
C HIS A 480 29.96 10.31 10.47
N GLU A 481 28.72 9.89 10.71
CA GLU A 481 28.35 9.28 11.98
C GLU A 481 29.15 7.99 12.25
N ALA A 482 29.31 7.14 11.22
CA ALA A 482 30.12 5.94 11.30
C ALA A 482 31.62 6.24 11.56
N GLN A 483 32.11 7.40 11.11
CA GLN A 483 33.47 7.89 11.39
C GLN A 483 33.60 8.59 12.75
N LYS A 484 32.52 8.69 13.53
CA LYS A 484 32.45 9.41 14.81
C LYS A 484 32.66 10.92 14.66
N GLU A 485 32.12 11.50 13.58
CA GLU A 485 32.15 12.93 13.28
C GLU A 485 30.73 13.53 13.42
N PRO A 486 30.22 13.72 14.66
CA PRO A 486 28.80 14.04 14.89
C PRO A 486 28.39 15.42 14.35
N GLU A 487 29.29 16.40 14.33
CA GLU A 487 28.97 17.74 13.81
C GLU A 487 28.81 17.73 12.29
N ALA A 488 29.67 17.01 11.57
CA ALA A 488 29.56 16.84 10.13
C ALA A 488 28.33 16.01 9.76
N ALA A 489 28.06 14.94 10.53
CA ALA A 489 26.85 14.13 10.39
C ALA A 489 25.58 14.98 10.55
N LYS A 490 25.54 15.83 11.60
CA LYS A 490 24.40 16.72 11.88
C LYS A 490 24.09 17.65 10.71
N VAL A 491 25.12 18.26 10.10
CA VAL A 491 24.95 19.17 8.95
C VAL A 491 24.26 18.44 7.80
N GLN A 492 24.75 17.25 7.45
CA GLN A 492 24.25 16.49 6.31
C GLN A 492 22.86 15.88 6.53
N ILE A 493 22.58 15.33 7.73
CA ILE A 493 21.27 14.77 8.05
C ILE A 493 20.20 15.88 8.13
N ILE A 494 20.52 17.05 8.69
CA ILE A 494 19.58 18.19 8.67
C ILE A 494 19.35 18.67 7.24
N ALA A 495 20.38 18.72 6.40
CA ALA A 495 20.23 19.07 4.98
C ALA A 495 19.31 18.09 4.25
N ALA A 496 19.43 16.78 4.52
CA ALA A 496 18.52 15.76 4.01
C ALA A 496 17.08 16.03 4.46
N CYS A 497 16.85 16.26 5.75
CA CYS A 497 15.52 16.56 6.30
C CYS A 497 14.89 17.82 5.68
N ARG A 498 15.69 18.85 5.41
CA ARG A 498 15.23 20.14 4.84
C ARG A 498 15.13 20.16 3.32
N SER A 499 15.64 19.13 2.63
CA SER A 499 15.47 18.99 1.19
C SER A 499 13.98 18.91 0.81
N PRO A 500 13.58 19.35 -0.40
CA PRO A 500 12.18 19.25 -0.84
C PRO A 500 11.62 17.83 -0.73
N TYR A 501 12.43 16.82 -1.07
CA TYR A 501 12.06 15.42 -0.93
C TYR A 501 11.92 15.00 0.53
N GLY A 502 12.86 15.36 1.41
CA GLY A 502 12.79 15.03 2.85
C GLY A 502 11.58 15.66 3.56
N GLN A 503 11.13 16.84 3.10
CA GLN A 503 9.96 17.52 3.65
C GLN A 503 8.64 16.92 3.18
N ARG A 504 8.54 16.53 1.90
CA ARG A 504 7.27 16.14 1.25
C ARG A 504 7.06 14.65 1.09
N SER A 505 8.13 13.84 1.13
CA SER A 505 8.06 12.42 0.84
C SER A 505 7.55 11.61 2.04
N ASP A 506 6.69 10.63 1.75
CA ASP A 506 6.24 9.59 2.68
C ASP A 506 7.17 8.36 2.70
N ASP A 507 8.34 8.46 2.05
CA ASP A 507 9.39 7.44 2.07
C ASP A 507 9.81 7.13 3.52
N TYR A 508 9.99 5.84 3.80
CA TYR A 508 10.46 5.37 5.10
C TYR A 508 11.84 5.95 5.46
N MET A 509 12.72 6.17 4.49
CA MET A 509 14.05 6.76 4.67
C MET A 509 13.99 8.26 4.96
N ALA A 510 13.01 8.98 4.39
CA ALA A 510 12.73 10.37 4.75
C ALA A 510 12.27 10.49 6.21
N SER A 511 11.47 9.52 6.66
CA SER A 511 11.11 9.42 8.08
C SER A 511 12.30 9.04 8.96
N LEU A 512 13.16 8.13 8.51
CA LEU A 512 14.39 7.76 9.24
C LEU A 512 15.30 8.97 9.48
N ALA A 513 15.47 9.85 8.50
CA ALA A 513 16.28 11.06 8.68
C ALA A 513 15.72 11.96 9.80
N LYS A 514 14.39 12.10 9.88
CA LYS A 514 13.70 12.85 10.94
C LYS A 514 13.85 12.17 12.31
N VAL A 515 13.65 10.86 12.36
CA VAL A 515 13.85 10.05 13.58
C VAL A 515 15.29 10.12 14.06
N HIS A 516 16.25 10.12 13.14
CA HIS A 516 17.66 10.29 13.45
C HIS A 516 17.92 11.61 14.17
N CYS A 517 17.41 12.71 13.63
CA CYS A 517 17.49 14.02 14.28
C CYS A 517 16.84 14.01 15.67
N LEU A 518 15.66 13.40 15.82
CA LEU A 518 14.97 13.29 17.11
C LEU A 518 15.80 12.51 18.14
N CYS A 519 16.32 11.33 17.78
CA CYS A 519 17.13 10.49 18.67
C CYS A 519 18.46 11.14 19.08
N ARG A 520 19.00 12.06 18.26
CA ARG A 520 20.25 12.77 18.53
C ARG A 520 20.05 14.18 19.09
N ASN A 521 18.81 14.60 19.35
CA ASN A 521 18.45 15.97 19.77
C ASN A 521 18.98 17.05 18.81
N TRP A 522 18.90 16.79 17.51
CA TRP A 522 19.26 17.75 16.47
C TRP A 522 18.01 18.48 16.02
N SER A 523 17.88 19.75 16.39
CA SER A 523 16.78 20.60 15.93
C SER A 523 16.83 20.77 14.42
N SER A 524 15.76 20.37 13.73
CA SER A 524 15.59 20.56 12.28
C SER A 524 14.82 21.84 11.92
N ASP A 525 14.31 22.58 12.91
CA ASP A 525 13.49 23.80 12.78
C ASP A 525 14.05 24.81 11.77
#